data_AF-A0A0P9CV11-F1
#
_entry.id   AF-A0A0P9CV11-F1
#
_cell.length_a   1.000
_cell.length_b   1.000
_cell.length_c   1.000
_cell.angle_alpha   90.00
_cell.angle_beta   90.00
_cell.angle_gamma   90.00
#
_symmetry.space_group_name_H-M   'P 1'
#
loop_
_entity.id
_entity.type
_entity.pdbx_description
1 polymer ?
#
loop_
_entity_poly.entity_id
_entity_poly.type
_entity_poly.pdbx_seq_one_letter_code
_entity_poly.pdbx_strand_id
1 'polypeptide(L)'
;MPAQPFILGVNYWPRRKAMYWWRNFEAAKVREEFGVIKGLGMSLVRIFLLWEDWQPTPDSVDPQALDNLGTVCEIAAELGLQLDVTFFTGHMSGP
;
A
#
# COMPACT_ATOMS: atom_id res chain seq x y z
N MET A 1 13.44 -0.82 30.57
CA MET A 1 13.00 -0.57 29.17
C MET A 1 11.66 -1.25 29.00
N PRO A 2 10.58 -0.57 28.57
CA PRO A 2 9.37 -1.28 28.18
C PRO A 2 9.71 -2.28 27.07
N ALA A 3 9.08 -3.45 27.08
CA ALA A 3 9.27 -4.45 26.03
C ALA A 3 8.82 -3.84 24.70
N GLN A 4 9.61 -4.05 23.64
CA GLN A 4 9.24 -3.59 22.31
C GLN A 4 8.05 -4.45 21.83
N PRO A 5 6.93 -3.85 21.41
CA PRO A 5 5.76 -4.61 21.00
C PRO A 5 6.05 -5.39 19.70
N PHE A 6 5.52 -6.61 19.61
CA PHE A 6 5.53 -7.37 18.35
C PHE A 6 4.56 -6.72 17.36
N ILE A 7 5.09 -6.23 16.24
CA ILE A 7 4.28 -5.57 15.21
C ILE A 7 3.61 -6.64 14.36
N LEU A 8 2.28 -6.71 14.44
CA LEU A 8 1.47 -7.55 13.57
C LEU A 8 0.95 -6.72 12.40
N GLY A 9 1.18 -7.23 11.19
CA GLY A 9 0.76 -6.61 9.94
C GLY A 9 0.50 -7.61 8.82
N VAL A 10 0.20 -7.09 7.64
CA VAL A 10 -0.15 -7.88 6.46
C VAL A 10 0.42 -7.29 5.19
N ASN A 11 0.78 -8.15 4.23
CA ASN A 11 1.07 -7.76 2.86
C ASN A 11 -0.26 -7.47 2.16
N TYR A 12 -0.47 -6.23 1.75
CA TYR A 12 -1.72 -5.81 1.15
C TYR A 12 -1.83 -6.25 -0.31
N TRP A 13 -2.85 -7.06 -0.56
CA TRP A 13 -3.22 -7.52 -1.89
C TRP A 13 -4.69 -7.22 -2.13
N PRO A 14 -5.03 -6.14 -2.87
CA PRO A 14 -6.41 -5.72 -3.05
C PRO A 14 -7.28 -6.83 -3.64
N ARG A 15 -8.46 -7.04 -3.05
CA ARG A 15 -9.29 -8.24 -3.33
C ARG A 15 -9.70 -8.38 -4.80
N ARG A 16 -9.86 -7.24 -5.49
CA ARG A 16 -10.37 -7.20 -6.88
C ARG A 16 -9.29 -6.99 -7.92
N LYS A 17 -8.19 -6.34 -7.55
CA LYS A 17 -7.24 -5.74 -8.50
C LYS A 17 -5.81 -6.25 -8.34
N ALA A 18 -5.52 -6.97 -7.25
CA ALA A 18 -4.21 -7.56 -7.02
C ALA A 18 -3.10 -6.50 -7.20
N MET A 19 -2.02 -6.82 -7.91
CA MET A 19 -0.92 -5.90 -8.22
C MET A 19 -1.29 -4.71 -9.12
N TYR A 20 -2.37 -4.78 -9.92
CA TYR A 20 -2.73 -3.76 -10.92
C TYR A 20 -3.60 -2.63 -10.36
N TRP A 21 -3.73 -2.56 -9.03
CA TRP A 21 -4.60 -1.60 -8.37
C TRP A 21 -4.09 -0.16 -8.44
N TRP A 22 -2.78 0.05 -8.62
CA TRP A 22 -2.24 1.40 -8.83
C TRP A 22 -2.71 2.01 -10.15
N ARG A 23 -2.67 1.24 -11.26
CA ARG A 23 -3.27 1.64 -12.54
C ARG A 23 -4.76 1.91 -12.48
N ASN A 24 -5.45 1.26 -11.55
CA ASN A 24 -6.89 1.32 -11.40
C ASN A 24 -7.25 1.79 -9.99
N PHE A 25 -6.63 2.88 -9.52
CA PHE A 25 -6.73 3.32 -8.14
C PHE A 25 -8.17 3.66 -7.74
N GLU A 26 -8.60 3.18 -6.56
CA GLU A 26 -9.91 3.45 -5.97
C GLU A 26 -9.75 3.71 -4.46
N ALA A 27 -9.68 4.96 -4.05
CA ALA A 27 -9.50 5.36 -2.66
C ALA A 27 -10.56 4.75 -1.71
N ALA A 28 -11.82 4.67 -2.16
CA ALA A 28 -12.90 4.06 -1.38
C ALA A 28 -12.63 2.57 -1.08
N LYS A 29 -12.02 1.84 -2.01
CA LYS A 29 -11.67 0.42 -1.81
C LYS A 29 -10.49 0.26 -0.85
N VAL A 30 -9.48 1.12 -0.96
CA VAL A 30 -8.38 1.16 0.00
C VAL A 30 -8.91 1.39 1.41
N ARG A 31 -9.78 2.39 1.58
CA ARG A 31 -10.39 2.72 2.88
C ARG A 31 -11.20 1.56 3.45
N GLU A 32 -12.03 0.93 2.64
CA GLU A 32 -12.81 -0.26 3.01
C GLU A 32 -11.90 -1.40 3.48
N GLU A 33 -10.89 -1.76 2.66
CA GLU A 33 -10.04 -2.91 2.93
C GLU A 33 -9.07 -2.67 4.08
N PHE A 34 -8.53 -1.44 4.24
CA PHE A 34 -7.75 -1.04 5.41
C PHE A 34 -8.60 -1.04 6.69
N GLY A 35 -9.86 -0.64 6.60
CA GLY A 35 -10.81 -0.75 7.71
C GLY A 35 -10.98 -2.20 8.17
N VAL A 36 -11.05 -3.16 7.25
CA VAL A 36 -11.06 -4.59 7.59
C VAL A 36 -9.76 -5.01 8.27
N ILE A 37 -8.60 -4.63 7.73
CA ILE A 37 -7.28 -4.96 8.31
C ILE A 37 -7.19 -4.44 9.75
N LYS A 38 -7.62 -3.19 9.98
CA LYS A 38 -7.67 -2.60 11.32
C LYS A 38 -8.63 -3.35 12.25
N GLY A 39 -9.81 -3.72 11.74
CA GLY A 39 -10.81 -4.51 12.48
C GLY A 39 -10.32 -5.91 12.89
N LEU A 40 -9.33 -6.46 12.17
CA LEU A 40 -8.65 -7.72 12.52
C LEU A 40 -7.55 -7.55 13.59
N GLY A 41 -7.34 -6.33 14.11
CA GLY A 41 -6.35 -6.06 15.16
C GLY A 41 -4.92 -5.83 14.65
N MET A 42 -4.73 -5.69 13.34
CA MET A 42 -3.42 -5.40 12.75
C MET A 42 -3.09 -3.90 12.83
N SER A 43 -1.79 -3.59 12.81
CA SER A 43 -1.28 -2.22 12.97
C SER A 43 -0.37 -1.75 11.82
N LEU A 44 0.11 -2.68 10.99
CA LEU A 44 1.00 -2.42 9.87
C LEU A 44 0.44 -3.00 8.57
N VAL A 45 0.50 -2.23 7.49
CA VAL A 45 0.15 -2.68 6.15
C VAL A 45 1.35 -2.50 5.25
N ARG A 46 1.80 -3.58 4.62
CA ARG A 46 2.86 -3.52 3.61
C ARG A 46 2.27 -3.37 2.23
N ILE A 47 2.63 -2.31 1.52
CA ILE A 47 2.19 -2.01 0.16
C ILE A 47 3.37 -2.09 -0.82
N PHE A 48 3.06 -2.39 -2.08
CA PHE A 48 4.05 -2.62 -3.12
C PHE A 48 3.84 -1.65 -4.28
N LEU A 49 4.89 -0.91 -4.63
CA LEU A 49 4.89 0.00 -5.77
C LEU A 49 5.47 -0.74 -6.99
N LEU A 50 4.59 -1.17 -7.90
CA LEU A 50 4.95 -1.91 -9.11
C LEU A 50 5.63 -0.96 -10.10
N TRP A 51 6.92 -1.16 -10.40
CA TRP A 51 7.76 -0.16 -11.10
C TRP A 51 7.07 0.47 -12.33
N GLU A 52 6.52 -0.37 -13.22
CA GLU A 52 5.86 0.04 -14.46
C GLU A 52 4.70 1.05 -14.30
N ASP A 53 4.16 1.20 -13.09
CA ASP A 53 3.08 2.16 -12.80
C ASP A 53 3.60 3.51 -12.29
N TRP A 54 4.88 3.61 -11.96
CA TRP A 54 5.46 4.77 -11.27
C TRP A 54 6.50 5.52 -12.09
N GLN A 55 7.25 4.83 -12.96
CA GLN A 55 8.35 5.43 -13.71
C GLN A 55 8.19 5.16 -15.22
N PRO A 56 7.39 5.96 -15.94
CA PRO A 56 7.12 5.75 -17.37
C PRO A 56 8.34 6.02 -18.25
N THR A 57 9.24 6.90 -17.83
CA THR A 57 10.56 7.11 -18.44
C THR A 57 11.65 7.10 -17.36
N PRO A 58 12.92 6.79 -17.67
CA PRO A 58 13.98 6.72 -16.66
C PRO A 58 14.18 8.00 -15.83
N ASP A 59 13.77 9.15 -16.35
CA ASP A 59 13.92 10.49 -15.78
C ASP A 59 12.61 11.09 -15.25
N SER A 60 11.50 10.35 -15.25
CA SER A 60 10.20 10.86 -14.78
C SER A 60 9.47 9.89 -13.85
N VAL A 61 8.82 10.43 -12.82
CA VAL A 61 7.88 9.70 -11.96
C VAL A 61 6.48 10.20 -12.26
N ASP A 62 5.51 9.29 -12.36
CA ASP A 62 4.11 9.62 -12.61
C ASP A 62 3.53 10.47 -11.46
N PRO A 63 3.14 11.73 -11.69
CA PRO A 63 2.57 12.59 -10.65
C PRO A 63 1.25 12.06 -10.08
N GLN A 64 0.43 11.42 -10.90
CA GLN A 64 -0.86 10.86 -10.46
C GLN A 64 -0.63 9.66 -9.52
N ALA A 65 0.41 8.86 -9.76
CA ALA A 65 0.79 7.78 -8.86
C ALA A 65 1.22 8.33 -7.48
N LEU A 66 1.96 9.44 -7.46
CA LEU A 66 2.34 10.13 -6.22
C LEU A 66 1.13 10.71 -5.47
N ASP A 67 0.18 11.34 -6.17
CA ASP A 67 -1.06 11.84 -5.57
C ASP A 67 -1.90 10.69 -4.97
N ASN A 68 -1.97 9.55 -5.67
CA ASN A 68 -2.61 8.35 -5.18
C ASN A 68 -1.89 7.80 -3.93
N LEU A 69 -0.55 7.84 -3.88
CA LEU A 69 0.21 7.47 -2.68
C LEU A 69 -0.17 8.34 -1.49
N GLY A 70 -0.25 9.66 -1.71
CA GLY A 70 -0.66 10.63 -0.70
C GLY A 70 -2.02 10.26 -0.12
N THR A 71 -2.98 9.95 -0.99
CA THR A 71 -4.32 9.50 -0.59
C THR A 71 -4.27 8.21 0.26
N VAL A 72 -3.44 7.23 -0.10
CA VAL A 72 -3.26 5.99 0.68
C VAL A 72 -2.66 6.28 2.07
N CYS A 73 -1.66 7.17 2.13
CA CYS A 73 -1.04 7.61 3.38
C CYS A 73 -2.05 8.30 4.30
N GLU A 74 -2.89 9.18 3.76
CA GLU A 74 -3.97 9.84 4.51
C GLU A 74 -4.97 8.82 5.08
N ILE A 75 -5.43 7.87 4.26
CA ILE A 75 -6.34 6.80 4.69
C ILE A 75 -5.71 5.95 5.81
N ALA A 76 -4.44 5.58 5.67
CA ALA A 76 -3.74 4.82 6.70
C ALA A 76 -3.64 5.60 8.02
N ALA A 77 -3.29 6.89 7.94
CA ALA A 77 -3.22 7.78 9.09
C ALA A 77 -4.58 7.93 9.80
N GLU A 78 -5.66 8.16 9.04
CA GLU A 78 -7.03 8.24 9.57
C GLU A 78 -7.45 6.97 10.33
N LEU A 79 -7.01 5.79 9.87
CA LEU A 79 -7.33 4.50 10.48
C LEU A 79 -6.33 4.07 11.58
N GLY A 80 -5.29 4.87 11.83
CA GLY A 80 -4.21 4.53 12.76
C GLY A 80 -3.47 3.25 12.36
N LEU A 81 -3.16 3.13 11.06
CA LEU A 81 -2.33 2.09 10.46
C LEU A 81 -0.99 2.68 10.05
N GLN A 82 0.08 1.92 10.26
CA GLN A 82 1.40 2.23 9.70
C GLN A 82 1.52 1.59 8.31
N LEU A 83 2.38 2.19 7.46
CA LEU A 83 2.69 1.67 6.14
C LEU A 83 4.16 1.22 6.07
N ASP A 84 4.37 0.00 5.59
CA ASP A 84 5.66 -0.47 5.07
C ASP A 84 5.61 -0.39 3.55
N VAL A 85 6.38 0.52 2.96
CA VAL A 85 6.32 0.78 1.52
C VAL A 85 7.49 0.10 0.83
N THR A 86 7.20 -0.93 0.04
CA THR A 86 8.21 -1.57 -0.81
C THR A 86 8.31 -0.85 -2.15
N PHE A 87 9.39 -0.11 -2.32
CA PHE A 87 9.76 0.55 -3.56
C PHE A 87 10.31 -0.43 -4.59
N PHE A 88 10.25 -0.05 -5.87
CA PHE A 88 10.88 -0.74 -7.01
C PHE A 88 10.52 -2.22 -7.10
N THR A 89 9.22 -2.52 -7.09
CA THR A 89 8.76 -3.90 -7.21
C THR A 89 8.76 -4.30 -8.68
N GLY A 90 9.83 -4.96 -9.14
CA GLY A 90 9.91 -5.51 -10.51
C GLY A 90 9.41 -6.95 -10.64
N HIS A 91 9.39 -7.71 -9.54
CA HIS A 91 8.93 -9.09 -9.49
C HIS A 91 8.07 -9.32 -8.24
N MET A 92 6.92 -9.96 -8.41
CA MET A 92 6.06 -10.42 -7.32
C MET A 92 5.49 -11.79 -7.65
N SER A 93 5.51 -12.68 -6.65
CA SER A 93 4.76 -13.94 -6.63
C SER A 93 5.27 -15.12 -7.48
N GLY A 94 6.56 -15.15 -7.86
CA GLY A 94 7.21 -16.34 -8.46
C GLY A 94 7.22 -16.36 -9.99
N PRO A 95 7.83 -17.40 -10.62
CA PRO A 95 8.05 -17.45 -12.07
C PRO A 95 6.76 -17.47 -12.89
#